data_AF-A0A3D3B3V6-F1
#
_entry.id   AF-A0A3D3B3V6-F1
#
_cell.length_a   1.000
_cell.length_b   1.000
_cell.length_c   1.000
_cell.angle_alpha   90.00
_cell.angle_beta   90.00
_cell.angle_gamma   90.00
#
_symmetry.space_group_name_H-M   'P 1'
#
loop_
_entity.id
_entity.type
_entity.pdbx_description
1 polymer ?
#
loop_
_entity_poly.entity_id
_entity_poly.type
_entity_poly.pdbx_seq_one_letter_code
_entity_poly.pdbx_strand_id
1 'polypeptide(L)'
;PDKAIDLVDEAAARLRMQVDSKPEALDELDRRIMQLKIEREALKKEKDSASKDRLAKLEKELANLEEEASTLSQRWQEEKSKLAGAQKLKEQLDAARIELDQAQRRGDLTRAGELAYGVIPDLEAKLKKLEEDESKGGAMAQEVVTPDLIAQVVSRWTGIKVDKMLEGERDKLLRMETQIAKRVVGQEEAIEAVSTAVRRSRAGLQDPNRPIGSFMFLGPTGVGKTELSRALAEFLFDDEHAMIRIDMSEYMEKHSVARLIGAPPGYVG
;
A
#
# COMPACT_ATOMS: atom_id res chain seq x y z
N PRO A 1 1.51 -12.50 -11.78
CA PRO A 1 0.15 -12.59 -11.17
C PRO A 1 0.28 -12.90 -9.68
N ASP A 2 1.02 -13.95 -9.32
CA ASP A 2 1.25 -14.43 -7.94
C ASP A 2 1.64 -13.31 -6.96
N LYS A 3 2.77 -12.66 -7.19
CA LYS A 3 3.26 -11.53 -6.37
C LYS A 3 2.26 -10.37 -6.20
N ALA A 4 1.38 -10.16 -7.17
CA ALA A 4 0.37 -9.11 -7.09
C ALA A 4 -0.80 -9.53 -6.18
N ILE A 5 -1.15 -10.82 -6.19
CA ILE A 5 -2.14 -11.40 -5.29
C ILE A 5 -1.58 -11.38 -3.87
N ASP A 6 -0.35 -11.85 -3.65
CA ASP A 6 0.30 -11.83 -2.33
C ASP A 6 0.31 -10.42 -1.71
N LEU A 7 0.55 -9.40 -2.54
CA LEU A 7 0.59 -8.01 -2.11
C LEU A 7 -0.79 -7.50 -1.66
N VAL A 8 -1.83 -7.85 -2.41
CA VAL A 8 -3.21 -7.50 -2.08
C VAL A 8 -3.67 -8.26 -0.83
N ASP A 9 -3.30 -9.53 -0.71
CA ASP A 9 -3.63 -10.38 0.42
C ASP A 9 -2.97 -9.88 1.71
N GLU A 10 -1.69 -9.50 1.68
CA GLU A 10 -1.04 -8.92 2.86
C GLU A 10 -1.65 -7.56 3.25
N ALA A 11 -1.98 -6.72 2.26
CA ALA A 11 -2.64 -5.45 2.52
C ALA A 11 -4.05 -5.64 3.11
N ALA A 12 -4.82 -6.59 2.59
CA ALA A 12 -6.15 -6.93 3.08
C ALA A 12 -6.11 -7.54 4.49
N ALA A 13 -5.16 -8.44 4.77
CA ALA A 13 -4.96 -9.01 6.10
C ALA A 13 -4.63 -7.91 7.13
N ARG A 14 -3.78 -6.95 6.75
CA ARG A 14 -3.44 -5.82 7.61
C ARG A 14 -4.62 -4.90 7.85
N LEU A 15 -5.40 -4.60 6.81
CA LEU A 15 -6.61 -3.80 6.93
C LEU A 15 -7.62 -4.46 7.87
N ARG A 16 -7.81 -5.77 7.73
CA ARG A 16 -8.67 -6.55 8.63
C ARG A 16 -8.22 -6.45 10.08
N MET A 17 -6.92 -6.56 10.35
CA MET A 17 -6.40 -6.37 11.70
C MET A 17 -6.68 -4.98 12.25
N GLN A 18 -6.62 -3.92 11.42
CA GLN A 18 -6.94 -2.56 11.84
C GLN A 18 -8.42 -2.38 12.16
N VAL A 19 -9.31 -2.93 11.32
CA VAL A 19 -10.77 -2.89 11.52
C VAL A 19 -11.19 -3.67 12.76
N ASP A 20 -10.55 -4.82 13.02
CA ASP A 20 -10.83 -5.64 14.21
C ASP A 20 -10.27 -5.04 15.50
N SER A 21 -9.25 -4.20 15.39
CA SER A 21 -8.61 -3.53 16.51
C SER A 21 -9.39 -2.31 16.96
N LYS A 22 -9.21 -1.98 18.24
CA LYS A 22 -9.78 -0.78 18.83
C LYS A 22 -9.19 0.48 18.17
N PRO A 23 -10.00 1.48 17.76
CA PRO A 23 -9.49 2.72 17.18
C PRO A 23 -8.51 3.44 18.11
N GLU A 24 -7.48 4.05 17.54
CA GLU A 24 -6.40 4.72 18.31
C GLU A 24 -6.96 5.80 19.23
N ALA A 25 -7.91 6.62 18.74
CA ALA A 25 -8.58 7.63 19.55
C ALA A 25 -9.29 7.05 20.78
N LEU A 26 -9.90 5.86 20.67
CA LEU A 26 -10.56 5.20 21.79
C LEU A 26 -9.55 4.58 22.75
N ASP A 27 -8.42 4.07 22.25
CA ASP A 27 -7.34 3.56 23.10
C ASP A 27 -6.66 4.68 23.91
N GLU A 28 -6.43 5.84 23.29
CA GLU A 28 -5.93 7.04 23.98
C GLU A 28 -6.88 7.51 25.09
N LEU A 29 -8.18 7.57 24.80
CA LEU A 29 -9.22 7.91 25.79
C LEU A 29 -9.21 6.93 26.96
N ASP A 30 -9.19 5.62 26.72
CA ASP A 30 -9.18 4.62 27.80
C ASP A 30 -7.94 4.72 28.67
N ARG A 31 -6.75 4.91 28.06
CA ARG A 31 -5.52 5.11 28.82
C ARG A 31 -5.61 6.36 29.68
N ARG A 32 -6.16 7.45 29.16
CA ARG A 32 -6.34 8.70 29.90
C ARG A 32 -7.32 8.53 31.06
N ILE A 33 -8.47 7.90 30.81
CA ILE A 33 -9.47 7.58 31.84
C ILE A 33 -8.85 6.71 32.94
N MET A 34 -8.06 5.69 32.57
CA MET A 34 -7.38 4.84 33.55
C MET A 34 -6.42 5.65 34.44
N GLN A 35 -5.60 6.54 33.86
CA GLN A 35 -4.70 7.41 34.61
C GLN A 35 -5.46 8.29 35.60
N LEU A 36 -6.54 8.95 35.14
CA LEU A 36 -7.37 9.80 35.99
C LEU A 36 -8.08 8.99 37.09
N LYS A 37 -8.53 7.76 36.81
CA LYS A 37 -9.11 6.86 37.83
C LYS A 37 -8.11 6.55 38.95
N ILE A 38 -6.85 6.28 38.60
CA ILE A 38 -5.79 6.03 39.59
C ILE A 38 -5.53 7.29 40.42
N GLU A 39 -5.43 8.46 39.78
CA GLU A 39 -5.25 9.75 40.47
C GLU A 39 -6.44 10.06 41.40
N ARG A 40 -7.68 9.76 40.98
CA ARG A 40 -8.88 9.89 41.81
C ARG A 40 -8.79 9.06 43.09
N GLU A 41 -8.38 7.80 43.00
CA GLU A 41 -8.26 6.92 44.16
C GLU A 41 -7.11 7.32 45.10
N ALA A 42 -6.06 7.95 44.58
CA ALA A 42 -5.02 8.56 45.40
C ALA A 42 -5.55 9.80 46.15
N LEU A 43 -6.20 10.73 45.44
CA LEU A 43 -6.73 11.98 46.02
C LEU A 43 -7.83 11.75 47.06
N LYS A 44 -8.61 10.67 46.96
CA LYS A 44 -9.61 10.28 47.98
C LYS A 44 -9.01 9.98 49.35
N LYS A 45 -7.72 9.63 49.43
CA LYS A 45 -7.03 9.33 50.69
C LYS A 45 -6.48 10.59 51.38
N GLU A 46 -6.36 11.68 50.64
CA GLU A 46 -5.87 12.97 51.14
C GLU A 46 -6.98 13.76 51.85
N LYS A 47 -6.59 14.60 52.83
CA LYS A 47 -7.55 15.32 53.69
C LYS A 47 -7.51 16.84 53.54
N ASP A 48 -6.54 17.39 52.82
CA ASP A 48 -6.38 18.83 52.63
C ASP A 48 -7.44 19.39 51.66
N SER A 49 -7.70 20.70 51.75
CA SER A 49 -8.73 21.36 50.94
C SER A 49 -8.38 21.40 49.45
N ALA A 50 -7.10 21.55 49.11
CA ALA A 50 -6.65 21.62 47.72
C ALA A 50 -6.85 20.28 46.99
N SER A 51 -6.62 19.16 47.67
CA SER A 51 -6.90 17.81 47.16
C SER A 51 -8.39 17.57 46.92
N LYS A 52 -9.28 18.10 47.78
CA LYS A 52 -10.73 18.03 47.57
C LYS A 52 -11.20 18.84 46.36
N ASP A 53 -10.67 20.04 46.19
CA ASP A 53 -10.99 20.88 45.02
C ASP A 53 -10.47 20.26 43.71
N ARG A 54 -9.28 19.64 43.74
CA ARG A 54 -8.71 18.91 42.61
C ARG A 54 -9.51 17.65 42.29
N LEU A 55 -9.95 16.91 43.31
CA LEU A 55 -10.80 15.73 43.15
C LEU A 55 -12.11 16.09 42.43
N ALA A 56 -12.79 17.18 42.83
CA ALA A 56 -14.03 17.61 42.20
C ALA A 56 -13.84 17.99 40.71
N LYS A 57 -12.73 18.65 40.37
CA LYS A 57 -12.40 18.96 38.96
C LYS A 57 -12.10 17.69 38.16
N LEU A 58 -11.33 16.78 38.74
CA LEU A 58 -10.96 15.52 38.11
C LEU A 58 -12.18 14.63 37.87
N GLU A 59 -13.12 14.54 38.82
CA GLU A 59 -14.35 13.78 38.65
C GLU A 59 -15.20 14.32 37.50
N LYS A 60 -15.23 15.64 37.30
CA LYS A 60 -15.91 16.26 36.16
C LYS A 60 -15.21 15.95 34.83
N GLU A 61 -13.88 16.04 34.78
CA GLU A 61 -13.10 15.67 33.58
C GLU A 61 -13.29 14.19 33.22
N LEU A 62 -13.26 13.32 34.24
CA LEU A 62 -13.44 11.88 34.08
C LEU A 62 -14.84 11.54 33.57
N ALA A 63 -15.89 12.20 34.08
CA ALA A 63 -17.25 12.01 33.57
C ALA A 63 -17.38 12.41 32.09
N ASN A 64 -16.78 13.55 31.69
CA ASN A 64 -16.79 13.97 30.29
C ASN A 64 -16.05 12.97 29.39
N LEU A 65 -14.86 12.52 29.78
CA LEU A 65 -14.07 11.57 29.00
C LEU A 65 -14.75 10.18 28.93
N GLU A 66 -15.40 9.73 30.02
CA GLU A 66 -16.17 8.49 30.00
C GLU A 66 -17.38 8.58 29.07
N GLU A 67 -18.06 9.73 29.01
CA GLU A 67 -19.14 9.97 28.05
C GLU A 67 -18.63 9.94 26.61
N GLU A 68 -17.55 10.65 26.31
CA GLU A 68 -16.88 10.63 25.00
C GLU A 68 -16.45 9.21 24.60
N ALA A 69 -15.81 8.46 25.50
CA ALA A 69 -15.40 7.09 25.24
C ALA A 69 -16.60 6.16 25.03
N SER A 70 -17.68 6.34 25.78
CA SER A 70 -18.90 5.52 25.63
C SER A 70 -19.58 5.75 24.27
N THR A 71 -19.70 7.01 23.84
CA THR A 71 -20.30 7.36 22.55
C THR A 71 -19.47 6.83 21.38
N LEU A 72 -18.14 6.94 21.46
CA LEU A 72 -17.25 6.46 20.42
C LEU A 72 -17.16 4.93 20.39
N SER A 73 -17.20 4.27 21.56
CA SER A 73 -17.29 2.81 21.66
C SER A 73 -18.60 2.25 21.07
N GLN A 74 -19.73 2.91 21.33
CA GLN A 74 -21.02 2.53 20.73
C GLN A 74 -20.98 2.64 19.20
N ARG A 75 -20.49 3.76 18.66
CA ARG A 75 -20.32 3.92 17.21
C ARG A 75 -19.43 2.82 16.61
N TRP A 76 -18.32 2.49 17.27
CA TRP A 76 -17.42 1.44 16.79
C TRP A 76 -18.07 0.05 16.82
N GLN A 77 -18.84 -0.27 17.86
CA GLN A 77 -19.59 -1.53 17.92
C GLN A 77 -20.67 -1.61 16.83
N GLU A 78 -21.37 -0.51 16.57
CA GLU A 78 -22.37 -0.44 15.51
C GLU A 78 -21.73 -0.67 14.14
N GLU A 79 -20.64 0.02 13.82
CA GLU A 79 -19.89 -0.17 12.58
C GLU A 79 -19.39 -1.62 12.44
N LYS A 80 -18.78 -2.18 13.49
CA LYS A 80 -18.30 -3.56 13.49
C LYS A 80 -19.43 -4.57 13.25
N SER A 81 -20.62 -4.32 13.81
CA SER A 81 -21.78 -5.19 13.61
C SER A 81 -22.34 -5.13 12.18
N LYS A 82 -22.32 -3.94 11.56
CA LYS A 82 -22.72 -3.74 10.15
C LYS A 82 -21.78 -4.48 9.21
N LEU A 83 -20.48 -4.32 9.42
CA LEU A 83 -19.41 -5.04 8.71
C LEU A 83 -19.58 -6.56 8.77
N ALA A 84 -19.80 -7.11 9.97
CA ALA A 84 -20.04 -8.54 10.14
C ALA A 84 -21.32 -9.01 9.42
N GLY A 85 -22.36 -8.18 9.41
CA GLY A 85 -23.60 -8.42 8.65
C GLY A 85 -23.37 -8.44 7.13
N ALA A 86 -22.63 -7.46 6.60
CA ALA A 86 -22.27 -7.36 5.19
C ALA A 86 -21.40 -8.55 4.74
N GLN A 87 -20.42 -8.95 5.56
CA GLN A 87 -19.58 -10.12 5.28
C GLN A 87 -20.43 -11.39 5.18
N LYS A 88 -21.36 -11.62 6.14
CA LYS A 88 -22.23 -12.79 6.13
C LYS A 88 -23.13 -12.84 4.89
N LEU A 89 -23.62 -11.68 4.43
CA LEU A 89 -24.40 -11.60 3.20
C LEU A 89 -23.55 -11.90 1.94
N LYS A 90 -22.30 -11.43 1.89
CA LYS A 90 -21.35 -11.78 0.81
C LYS A 90 -21.08 -13.28 0.78
N GLU A 91 -20.81 -13.90 1.92
CA GLU A 91 -20.62 -15.36 2.03
C GLU A 91 -21.87 -16.14 1.56
N GLN A 92 -23.07 -15.69 1.92
CA GLN A 92 -24.32 -16.28 1.45
C GLN A 92 -24.52 -16.10 -0.06
N LEU A 93 -24.16 -14.95 -0.61
CA LEU A 93 -24.26 -14.66 -2.04
C LEU A 93 -23.30 -15.53 -2.85
N ASP A 94 -22.06 -15.67 -2.40
CA ASP A 94 -21.06 -16.52 -3.07
C ASP A 94 -21.47 -18.00 -3.00
N ALA A 95 -21.96 -18.46 -1.84
CA ALA A 95 -22.52 -19.81 -1.71
C ALA A 95 -23.70 -20.04 -2.67
N ALA A 96 -24.62 -19.08 -2.78
CA ALA A 96 -25.76 -19.16 -3.70
C ALA A 96 -25.34 -19.17 -5.17
N ARG A 97 -24.28 -18.42 -5.54
CA ARG A 97 -23.72 -18.40 -6.89
C ARG A 97 -23.03 -19.74 -7.25
N ILE A 98 -22.29 -20.32 -6.30
CA ILE A 98 -21.70 -21.65 -6.46
C ILE A 98 -22.81 -22.70 -6.60
N GLU A 99 -23.85 -22.62 -5.77
CA GLU A 99 -24.99 -23.53 -5.82
C GLU A 99 -25.74 -23.43 -7.16
N LEU A 100 -25.88 -22.22 -7.71
CA LEU A 100 -26.49 -21.99 -9.01
C LEU A 100 -25.70 -22.68 -10.13
N ASP A 101 -24.38 -22.52 -10.17
CA ASP A 101 -23.52 -23.20 -11.17
C ASP A 101 -23.64 -24.73 -11.03
N GLN A 102 -23.65 -25.24 -9.80
CA GLN A 102 -23.85 -26.68 -9.57
C GLN A 102 -25.24 -27.17 -9.99
N ALA A 103 -26.30 -26.39 -9.76
CA ALA A 103 -27.67 -26.72 -10.17
C ALA A 103 -27.79 -26.73 -11.71
N GLN A 104 -27.19 -25.75 -12.39
CA GLN A 104 -27.13 -25.68 -13.85
C GLN A 104 -26.40 -26.90 -14.45
N ARG A 105 -25.25 -27.29 -13.90
CA ARG A 105 -24.49 -28.46 -14.35
C ARG A 105 -25.24 -29.78 -14.15
N ARG A 106 -26.04 -29.89 -13.09
CA ARG A 106 -26.86 -31.08 -12.79
C ARG A 106 -28.18 -31.11 -13.55
N GLY A 107 -28.55 -30.03 -14.24
CA GLY A 107 -29.84 -29.91 -14.93
C GLY A 107 -31.04 -29.69 -14.01
N ASP A 108 -30.82 -29.29 -12.75
CA ASP A 108 -31.91 -28.92 -11.83
C ASP A 108 -32.36 -27.48 -12.12
N LEU A 109 -33.19 -27.34 -13.14
CA LEU A 109 -33.69 -26.04 -13.62
C LEU A 109 -34.61 -25.35 -12.61
N THR A 110 -35.32 -26.12 -11.79
CA THR A 110 -36.16 -25.61 -10.70
C THR A 110 -35.32 -24.84 -9.69
N ARG A 111 -34.29 -25.50 -9.15
CA ARG A 111 -33.40 -24.89 -8.17
C ARG A 111 -32.60 -23.74 -8.75
N ALA A 112 -32.14 -23.87 -9.99
CA ALA A 112 -31.45 -22.79 -10.70
C ALA A 112 -32.34 -21.55 -10.87
N GLY A 113 -33.63 -21.73 -11.18
CA GLY A 113 -34.61 -20.64 -11.28
C GLY A 113 -34.83 -19.91 -9.95
N GLU A 114 -35.01 -20.65 -8.85
CA GLU A 114 -35.16 -20.08 -7.51
C GLU A 114 -33.94 -19.23 -7.10
N LEU A 115 -32.73 -19.75 -7.33
CA LEU A 115 -31.49 -19.07 -6.99
C LEU A 115 -31.28 -17.83 -7.85
N ALA A 116 -31.44 -17.94 -9.17
CA ALA A 116 -31.17 -16.87 -10.12
C ALA A 116 -32.16 -15.70 -10.03
N TYR A 117 -33.44 -15.97 -9.77
CA TYR A 117 -34.49 -14.95 -9.81
C TYR A 117 -35.08 -14.57 -8.44
N GLY A 118 -34.76 -15.32 -7.38
CA GLY A 118 -35.19 -15.02 -6.01
C GLY A 118 -34.02 -14.72 -5.10
N VAL A 119 -33.28 -15.76 -4.73
CA VAL A 119 -32.29 -15.69 -3.63
C VAL A 119 -31.13 -14.74 -3.94
N ILE A 120 -30.52 -14.84 -5.13
CA ILE A 120 -29.37 -14.01 -5.50
C ILE A 120 -29.78 -12.52 -5.60
N PRO A 121 -30.84 -12.15 -6.34
CA PRO A 121 -31.30 -10.75 -6.39
C PRO A 121 -31.65 -10.17 -5.00
N ASP A 122 -32.28 -10.97 -4.13
CA ASP A 122 -32.62 -10.54 -2.77
C ASP A 122 -31.37 -10.26 -1.92
N LEU A 123 -30.35 -11.12 -2.03
CA LEU A 123 -29.08 -10.94 -1.34
C LEU A 123 -28.30 -9.74 -1.88
N GLU A 124 -28.27 -9.55 -3.20
CA GLU A 124 -27.65 -8.38 -3.84
C GLU A 124 -28.35 -7.08 -3.43
N ALA A 125 -29.68 -7.06 -3.37
CA ALA A 125 -30.45 -5.90 -2.93
C ALA A 125 -30.20 -5.57 -1.44
N LYS A 126 -30.07 -6.58 -0.58
CA LYS A 126 -29.73 -6.38 0.84
C LYS A 126 -28.31 -5.84 1.02
N LEU A 127 -27.35 -6.38 0.26
CA LEU A 127 -25.96 -5.93 0.29
C LEU A 127 -25.86 -4.46 -0.14
N LYS A 128 -26.51 -4.11 -1.26
CA LYS A 128 -26.49 -2.75 -1.79
C LYS A 128 -27.10 -1.73 -0.81
N LYS A 129 -28.17 -2.09 -0.10
CA LYS A 129 -28.75 -1.23 0.94
C LYS A 129 -27.76 -0.96 2.08
N LEU A 130 -27.04 -1.99 2.53
CA LEU A 130 -26.03 -1.82 3.58
C LEU A 130 -24.88 -0.90 3.12
N GLU A 131 -24.38 -1.09 1.90
CA GLU A 131 -23.33 -0.24 1.32
C GLU A 131 -23.78 1.23 1.15
N GLU A 132 -25.03 1.46 0.77
CA GLU A 132 -25.61 2.82 0.65
C GLU A 132 -25.81 3.52 2.01
N ASP A 133 -26.13 2.77 3.06
CA ASP A 133 -26.26 3.30 4.42
C ASP A 133 -24.90 3.61 5.06
N GLU A 134 -23.88 2.82 4.73
CA GLU A 134 -22.49 3.01 5.15
C GLU A 134 -21.85 4.25 4.52
N SER A 135 -22.14 4.51 3.24
CA SER A 135 -21.66 5.69 2.50
C SER A 135 -22.11 7.04 3.09
N LYS A 136 -23.17 7.05 3.91
CA LYS A 136 -23.77 8.27 4.48
C LYS A 136 -23.32 8.57 5.91
N GLY A 137 -22.81 7.58 6.64
CA GLY A 137 -22.23 7.76 7.97
C GLY A 137 -20.72 7.73 7.84
N GLY A 138 -20.05 8.87 8.00
CA GLY A 138 -18.58 8.94 7.87
C GLY A 138 -17.91 7.83 8.68
N ALA A 139 -17.26 6.90 7.98
CA ALA A 139 -16.74 5.67 8.57
C ALA A 139 -15.57 5.96 9.53
N MET A 140 -15.58 5.37 10.73
CA MET A 140 -14.40 5.41 11.61
C MET A 140 -13.31 4.42 11.19
N ALA A 141 -13.62 3.46 10.33
CA ALA A 141 -12.68 2.47 9.80
C ALA A 141 -12.61 2.49 8.27
N GLN A 142 -11.41 2.34 7.72
CA GLN A 142 -11.18 2.22 6.29
C GLN A 142 -11.38 0.76 5.87
N GLU A 143 -12.28 0.50 4.93
CA GLU A 143 -12.66 -0.87 4.52
C GLU A 143 -12.11 -1.27 3.15
N VAL A 144 -11.58 -0.30 2.42
CA VAL A 144 -11.04 -0.50 1.07
C VAL A 144 -9.53 -0.47 1.13
N VAL A 145 -8.90 -1.48 0.51
CA VAL A 145 -7.45 -1.48 0.30
C VAL A 145 -7.10 -0.34 -0.67
N THR A 146 -6.45 0.70 -0.13
CA THR A 146 -6.01 1.86 -0.90
C THR A 146 -4.61 1.69 -1.47
N PRO A 147 -4.22 2.50 -2.47
CA PRO A 147 -2.84 2.56 -2.96
C PRO A 147 -1.82 2.78 -1.84
N ASP A 148 -2.16 3.55 -0.80
CA ASP A 148 -1.29 3.80 0.35
C ASP A 148 -0.99 2.52 1.15
N LEU A 149 -2.01 1.69 1.39
CA LEU A 149 -1.85 0.41 2.10
C LEU A 149 -0.94 -0.54 1.30
N ILE A 150 -1.15 -0.59 -0.02
CA ILE A 150 -0.30 -1.37 -0.92
C ILE A 150 1.15 -0.86 -0.88
N ALA A 151 1.35 0.46 -1.01
CA ALA A 151 2.68 1.07 -0.97
C ALA A 151 3.40 0.80 0.37
N GLN A 152 2.67 0.78 1.50
CA GLN A 152 3.25 0.41 2.79
C GLN A 152 3.74 -1.04 2.84
N VAL A 153 3.03 -1.98 2.21
CA VAL A 153 3.48 -3.38 2.13
C VAL A 153 4.71 -3.50 1.22
N VAL A 154 4.69 -2.90 0.03
CA VAL A 154 5.85 -2.88 -0.89
C VAL A 154 7.08 -2.25 -0.22
N SER A 155 6.89 -1.15 0.52
CA SER A 155 7.95 -0.47 1.27
C SER A 155 8.62 -1.40 2.27
N ARG A 156 7.82 -2.19 3.01
CA ARG A 156 8.35 -3.17 3.97
C ARG A 156 9.15 -4.28 3.28
N TRP A 157 8.71 -4.75 2.13
CA TRP A 157 9.37 -5.83 1.40
C TRP A 157 10.66 -5.38 0.72
N THR A 158 10.67 -4.16 0.17
CA THR A 158 11.76 -3.67 -0.71
C THR A 158 12.66 -2.63 -0.06
N GLY A 159 12.23 -2.00 1.03
CA GLY A 159 12.90 -0.87 1.65
C GLY A 159 12.68 0.48 0.95
N ILE A 160 11.93 0.51 -0.16
CA ILE A 160 11.63 1.74 -0.90
C ILE A 160 10.63 2.58 -0.11
N LYS A 161 10.90 3.88 0.09
CA LYS A 161 10.00 4.76 0.85
C LYS A 161 8.65 4.94 0.15
N VAL A 162 7.57 4.97 0.93
CA VAL A 162 6.19 5.17 0.44
C VAL A 162 6.07 6.47 -0.36
N ASP A 163 6.63 7.57 0.15
CA ASP A 163 6.61 8.88 -0.51
C ASP A 163 7.20 8.84 -1.94
N LYS A 164 8.21 8.00 -2.17
CA LYS A 164 8.83 7.83 -3.48
C LYS A 164 7.96 7.01 -4.44
N MET A 165 7.21 6.04 -3.93
CA MET A 165 6.31 5.22 -4.73
C MET A 165 5.02 5.96 -5.13
N LEU A 166 4.55 6.84 -4.24
CA LEU A 166 3.38 7.68 -4.50
C LEU A 166 3.72 8.96 -5.28
N GLU A 167 5.00 9.27 -5.48
CA GLU A 167 5.43 10.39 -6.31
C GLU A 167 4.97 10.20 -7.75
N GLY A 168 4.28 11.20 -8.30
CA GLY A 168 3.85 11.19 -9.69
C GLY A 168 5.05 11.08 -10.63
N GLU A 169 5.05 10.06 -11.50
CA GLU A 169 6.16 9.79 -12.43
C GLU A 169 6.53 11.01 -13.28
N ARG A 170 5.54 11.84 -13.65
CA ARG A 170 5.77 13.08 -14.39
C ARG A 170 6.64 14.07 -13.61
N ASP A 171 6.28 14.36 -12.36
CA ASP A 171 6.97 15.35 -11.55
C ASP A 171 8.36 14.85 -11.13
N LYS A 172 8.50 13.53 -10.89
CA LYS A 172 9.79 12.86 -10.72
C LYS A 172 10.68 13.14 -11.92
N LEU A 173 10.23 12.83 -13.13
CA LEU A 173 11.00 13.00 -14.38
C LEU A 173 11.32 14.46 -14.74
N LEU A 174 10.48 15.42 -14.35
CA LEU A 174 10.74 16.85 -14.56
C LEU A 174 11.89 17.38 -13.68
N ARG A 175 12.20 16.69 -12.59
CA ARG A 175 13.29 17.05 -11.66
C ARG A 175 14.54 16.20 -11.86
N MET A 176 14.57 15.37 -12.92
CA MET A 176 15.60 14.36 -13.14
C MET A 176 17.02 14.95 -13.18
N GLU A 177 17.24 16.01 -13.95
CA GLU A 177 18.52 16.68 -14.06
C GLU A 177 19.00 17.18 -12.71
N THR A 178 18.13 17.86 -11.96
CA THR A 178 18.45 18.41 -10.65
C THR A 178 18.77 17.32 -9.64
N GLN A 179 18.08 16.17 -9.68
CA GLN A 179 18.36 15.06 -8.77
C GLN A 179 19.69 14.37 -9.10
N ILE A 180 19.96 14.11 -10.37
CA ILE A 180 21.22 13.50 -10.81
C ILE A 180 22.40 14.43 -10.52
N ALA A 181 22.25 15.74 -10.75
CA ALA A 181 23.29 16.74 -10.53
C ALA A 181 23.71 16.91 -9.05
N LYS A 182 22.90 16.44 -8.08
CA LYS A 182 23.30 16.41 -6.66
C LYS A 182 24.46 15.45 -6.41
N ARG A 183 24.57 14.39 -7.22
CA ARG A 183 25.56 13.32 -7.08
C ARG A 183 26.65 13.41 -8.15
N VAL A 184 26.26 13.75 -9.37
CA VAL A 184 27.17 13.91 -10.51
C VAL A 184 27.52 15.39 -10.66
N VAL A 185 28.73 15.74 -10.28
CA VAL A 185 29.22 17.13 -10.37
C VAL A 185 29.68 17.43 -11.80
N GLY A 186 29.09 18.46 -12.40
CA GLY A 186 29.34 18.82 -13.81
C GLY A 186 28.65 17.86 -14.78
N GLN A 187 29.16 17.77 -16.01
CA GLN A 187 28.60 16.91 -17.07
C GLN A 187 27.16 17.29 -17.49
N GLU A 188 26.81 18.58 -17.45
CA GLU A 188 25.46 19.09 -17.72
C GLU A 188 24.89 18.57 -19.05
N GLU A 189 25.68 18.61 -20.12
CA GLU A 189 25.29 18.09 -21.44
C GLU A 189 24.93 16.59 -21.40
N ALA A 190 25.70 15.78 -20.69
CA ALA A 190 25.45 14.34 -20.58
C ALA A 190 24.18 14.07 -19.75
N ILE A 191 23.99 14.82 -18.65
CA ILE A 191 22.80 14.70 -17.79
C ILE A 191 21.55 15.10 -18.58
N GLU A 192 21.58 16.20 -19.34
CA GLU A 192 20.47 16.67 -20.17
C GLU A 192 20.13 15.68 -21.28
N ALA A 193 21.15 15.15 -21.97
CA ALA A 193 20.97 14.18 -23.04
C ALA A 193 20.29 12.88 -22.54
N VAL A 194 20.76 12.37 -21.39
CA VAL A 194 20.17 11.19 -20.74
C VAL A 194 18.73 11.46 -20.31
N SER A 195 18.50 12.56 -19.60
CA SER A 195 17.18 12.93 -19.06
C SER A 195 16.15 13.12 -20.19
N THR A 196 16.56 13.73 -21.30
CA THR A 196 15.72 13.93 -22.48
C THR A 196 15.37 12.62 -23.19
N ALA A 197 16.30 11.68 -23.29
CA ALA A 197 16.01 10.36 -23.86
C ALA A 197 15.04 9.56 -22.98
N VAL A 198 15.27 9.54 -21.66
CA VAL A 198 14.39 8.86 -20.69
C VAL A 198 12.98 9.44 -20.73
N ARG A 199 12.82 10.77 -20.72
CA ARG A 199 11.50 11.41 -20.82
C ARG A 199 10.78 11.04 -22.12
N ARG A 200 11.49 11.00 -23.25
CA ARG A 200 10.90 10.57 -24.54
C ARG A 200 10.41 9.13 -24.49
N SER A 201 11.19 8.23 -23.89
CA SER A 201 10.78 6.84 -23.71
C SER A 201 9.53 6.72 -22.83
N ARG A 202 9.52 7.38 -21.66
CA ARG A 202 8.38 7.34 -20.72
C ARG A 202 7.12 8.02 -21.26
N ALA A 203 7.27 8.99 -22.16
CA ALA A 203 6.15 9.60 -22.88
C ALA A 203 5.60 8.73 -24.03
N GLY A 204 6.15 7.54 -24.27
CA GLY A 204 5.72 6.65 -25.36
C GLY A 204 6.08 7.18 -26.76
N LEU A 205 7.03 8.12 -26.86
CA LEU A 205 7.47 8.72 -28.12
C LEU A 205 8.59 7.91 -28.81
N GLN A 206 8.94 6.74 -28.25
CA GLN A 206 9.92 5.81 -28.81
C GLN A 206 9.27 4.45 -29.07
N ASP A 207 9.90 3.67 -29.95
CA ASP A 207 9.48 2.29 -30.25
C ASP A 207 9.51 1.43 -28.96
N PRO A 208 8.39 0.78 -28.59
CA PRO A 208 8.31 -0.03 -27.38
C PRO A 208 9.23 -1.27 -27.40
N ASN A 209 9.73 -1.67 -28.57
CA ASN A 209 10.68 -2.79 -28.70
C ASN A 209 12.14 -2.38 -28.47
N ARG A 210 12.42 -1.11 -28.13
CA ARG A 210 13.77 -0.60 -27.87
C ARG A 210 13.96 -0.29 -26.38
N PRO A 211 15.21 -0.33 -25.87
CA PRO A 211 15.50 0.08 -24.49
C PRO A 211 15.10 1.54 -24.24
N ILE A 212 14.84 1.86 -22.95
CA ILE A 212 14.50 3.22 -22.48
C ILE A 212 15.51 4.27 -22.96
N GLY A 213 16.78 3.88 -23.05
CA GLY A 213 17.83 4.69 -23.64
C GLY A 213 19.05 3.83 -23.97
N SER A 214 19.79 4.24 -24.99
CA SER A 214 21.09 3.67 -25.33
C SER A 214 22.08 4.81 -25.46
N PHE A 215 23.12 4.79 -24.63
CA PHE A 215 24.06 5.89 -24.47
C PHE A 215 25.48 5.38 -24.63
N MET A 216 26.33 6.21 -25.24
CA MET A 216 27.77 5.97 -25.33
C MET A 216 28.49 7.14 -24.66
N PHE A 217 29.01 6.91 -23.45
CA PHE A 217 29.70 7.94 -22.68
C PHE A 217 31.18 8.05 -23.10
N LEU A 218 31.50 9.10 -23.85
CA LEU A 218 32.86 9.42 -24.28
C LEU A 218 33.53 10.43 -23.33
N GLY A 219 34.86 10.36 -23.22
CA GLY A 219 35.63 11.22 -22.31
C GLY A 219 36.72 10.49 -21.51
N PRO A 220 37.51 11.19 -20.69
CA PRO A 220 38.59 10.59 -19.91
C PRO A 220 38.09 9.62 -18.83
N THR A 221 39.00 8.81 -18.26
CA THR A 221 38.72 7.98 -17.10
C THR A 221 38.56 8.82 -15.84
N GLY A 222 37.69 8.39 -14.92
CA GLY A 222 37.53 9.06 -13.61
C GLY A 222 36.68 10.33 -13.60
N VAL A 223 36.12 10.76 -14.74
CA VAL A 223 35.31 11.99 -14.83
C VAL A 223 33.82 11.82 -14.47
N GLY A 224 33.43 10.65 -13.95
CA GLY A 224 32.06 10.41 -13.48
C GLY A 224 31.12 9.63 -14.41
N LYS A 225 31.61 9.02 -15.50
CA LYS A 225 30.76 8.22 -16.42
C LYS A 225 30.02 7.07 -15.72
N THR A 226 30.74 6.31 -14.90
CA THR A 226 30.16 5.21 -14.09
C THR A 226 29.24 5.76 -13.01
N GLU A 227 29.58 6.92 -12.45
CA GLU A 227 28.78 7.56 -11.40
C GLU A 227 27.44 8.07 -11.95
N LEU A 228 27.44 8.62 -13.17
CA LEU A 228 26.21 8.97 -13.89
C LEU A 228 25.32 7.74 -14.12
N SER A 229 25.92 6.59 -14.42
CA SER A 229 25.16 5.34 -14.59
C SER A 229 24.53 4.87 -13.28
N ARG A 230 25.24 4.99 -12.15
CA ARG A 230 24.72 4.66 -10.81
C ARG A 230 23.64 5.62 -10.36
N ALA A 231 23.86 6.92 -10.53
CA ALA A 231 22.87 7.95 -10.22
C ALA A 231 21.59 7.78 -11.06
N LEU A 232 21.74 7.38 -12.32
CA LEU A 232 20.62 7.04 -13.19
C LEU A 232 19.87 5.79 -12.71
N ALA A 233 20.58 4.74 -12.29
CA ALA A 233 19.98 3.53 -11.75
C ALA A 233 19.18 3.82 -10.46
N GLU A 234 19.78 4.57 -9.54
CA GLU A 234 19.12 5.03 -8.31
C GLU A 234 17.87 5.87 -8.62
N PHE A 235 17.96 6.80 -9.58
CA PHE A 235 16.83 7.66 -9.93
C PHE A 235 15.68 6.89 -10.58
N LEU A 236 15.97 5.98 -11.51
CA LEU A 236 14.94 5.26 -12.28
C LEU A 236 14.36 4.05 -11.56
N PHE A 237 15.18 3.35 -10.79
CA PHE A 237 14.84 2.06 -10.18
C PHE A 237 14.86 2.09 -8.66
N ASP A 238 15.13 3.24 -8.05
CA ASP A 238 15.22 3.43 -6.60
C ASP A 238 16.26 2.53 -5.92
N ASP A 239 17.23 2.04 -6.70
CA ASP A 239 18.33 1.18 -6.27
C ASP A 239 19.58 1.44 -7.14
N GLU A 240 20.69 1.85 -6.51
CA GLU A 240 21.96 2.04 -7.23
C GLU A 240 22.62 0.73 -7.67
N HIS A 241 22.22 -0.39 -7.06
CA HIS A 241 22.66 -1.73 -7.40
C HIS A 241 21.82 -2.37 -8.51
N ALA A 242 20.76 -1.70 -8.98
CA ALA A 242 20.02 -2.05 -10.20
C ALA A 242 20.84 -1.73 -11.47
N MET A 243 22.11 -2.12 -11.47
CA MET A 243 23.08 -1.90 -12.53
C MET A 243 23.85 -3.19 -12.78
N ILE A 244 23.73 -3.73 -14.00
CA ILE A 244 24.54 -4.85 -14.46
C ILE A 244 25.81 -4.26 -15.09
N ARG A 245 26.96 -4.51 -14.46
CA ARG A 245 28.27 -4.07 -14.97
C ARG A 245 28.98 -5.22 -15.66
N ILE A 246 29.31 -5.03 -16.93
CA ILE A 246 30.07 -6.00 -17.72
C ILE A 246 31.39 -5.36 -18.13
N ASP A 247 32.51 -5.94 -17.69
CA ASP A 247 33.84 -5.47 -18.10
C ASP A 247 34.21 -6.08 -19.46
N MET A 248 34.13 -5.28 -20.53
CA MET A 248 34.43 -5.72 -21.90
C MET A 248 35.88 -6.21 -22.07
N SER A 249 36.80 -5.82 -21.19
CA SER A 249 38.18 -6.31 -21.20
C SER A 249 38.24 -7.84 -20.98
N GLU A 250 37.26 -8.41 -20.29
CA GLU A 250 37.14 -9.85 -20.06
C GLU A 250 36.57 -10.62 -21.27
N TYR A 251 36.10 -9.90 -22.30
CA TYR A 251 35.38 -10.44 -23.47
C TYR A 251 36.12 -10.21 -24.80
N MET A 252 37.45 -10.04 -24.77
CA MET A 252 38.25 -9.77 -25.97
C MET A 252 38.38 -10.96 -26.93
N GLU A 253 38.23 -12.19 -26.44
CA GLU A 253 38.41 -13.42 -27.23
C GLU A 253 37.06 -13.99 -27.68
N LYS A 254 37.04 -14.65 -28.84
CA LYS A 254 35.80 -15.25 -29.37
C LYS A 254 35.12 -16.22 -28.39
N HIS A 255 35.92 -16.96 -27.62
CA HIS A 255 35.41 -17.92 -26.65
C HIS A 255 34.88 -17.25 -25.37
N SER A 256 35.40 -16.08 -24.99
CA SER A 256 34.92 -15.38 -23.79
C SER A 256 33.56 -14.72 -24.02
N VAL A 257 33.23 -14.31 -25.25
CA VAL A 257 31.90 -13.79 -25.65
C VAL A 257 30.78 -14.81 -25.41
N ALA A 258 31.05 -16.11 -25.58
CA ALA A 258 30.07 -17.16 -25.33
C ALA A 258 29.56 -17.17 -23.87
N ARG A 259 30.35 -16.68 -22.91
CA ARG A 259 29.93 -16.55 -21.50
C ARG A 259 28.87 -15.48 -21.30
N LEU A 260 28.79 -14.48 -22.18
CA LEU A 260 27.81 -13.39 -22.10
C LEU A 260 26.46 -13.76 -22.74
N ILE A 261 26.51 -14.52 -23.84
CA ILE A 261 25.32 -14.84 -24.65
C ILE A 261 24.72 -16.20 -24.25
N GLY A 262 25.52 -17.06 -23.61
CA GLY A 262 25.15 -18.45 -23.32
C GLY A 262 25.66 -19.42 -24.39
N ALA A 263 25.48 -20.72 -24.15
CA ALA A 263 25.86 -21.74 -25.11
C ALA A 263 25.04 -21.63 -26.42
N PRO A 264 25.63 -21.96 -27.58
CA PRO A 264 24.88 -22.01 -28.84
C PRO A 264 23.68 -22.97 -28.75
N PRO A 265 22.59 -22.74 -29.51
CA PRO A 265 21.44 -23.65 -29.53
C PRO A 265 21.88 -25.10 -29.81
N GLY A 266 21.54 -26.02 -28.89
CA GLY A 266 21.92 -27.44 -28.95
C GLY A 266 23.02 -27.89 -27.98
N TYR A 267 23.66 -26.96 -27.27
CA TYR A 267 24.50 -27.25 -26.11
C TYR A 267 23.79 -26.80 -24.83
N VAL A 268 23.69 -27.68 -23.83
CA VAL A 268 23.14 -27.32 -22.51
C VAL A 268 24.23 -26.57 -21.73
N GLY A 269 23.97 -25.31 -21.40
CA GLY A 269 24.81 -24.45 -20.58
C GLY A 269 24.01 -23.27 -20.05
#